data_AF-A0A0P7X0F3-F1
#
_entry.id   AF-A0A0P7X0F3-F1
#
_cell.length_a   1.000
_cell.length_b   1.000
_cell.length_c   1.000
_cell.angle_alpha   90.00
_cell.angle_beta   90.00
_cell.angle_gamma   90.00
#
_symmetry.space_group_name_H-M   'P 1'
#
loop_
_entity.id
_entity.type
_entity.pdbx_description
1 polymer ?
#
loop_
_entity_poly.entity_id
_entity_poly.type
_entity_poly.pdbx_seq_one_letter_code
_entity_poly.pdbx_strand_id
1 'polypeptide(L)'
;MIAMRFKRAALVALVLTLAVPALADEAENEWDPLPPGDGAEETYYACNACHSLRTVTNGGYSREVWDDLLDWMVEEQGMEELEPDERETILDYLSENIGPD
;
A
#
# COMPACT_ATOMS: atom_id res chain seq x y z
N MET A 1 -27.56 70.64 15.30
CA MET A 1 -27.16 70.48 13.88
C MET A 1 -25.64 70.47 13.80
N ILE A 2 -25.04 69.33 13.47
CA ILE A 2 -23.88 69.13 12.59
C ILE A 2 -23.63 67.62 12.67
N ALA A 3 -24.12 66.94 11.64
CA ALA A 3 -23.89 65.53 11.40
C ALA A 3 -22.64 65.38 10.52
N MET A 4 -21.99 64.20 10.66
CA MET A 4 -21.28 63.50 9.58
C MET A 4 -19.93 64.15 9.16
N ARG A 5 -18.79 63.45 9.00
CA ARG A 5 -18.53 62.17 8.33
C ARG A 5 -17.12 61.64 8.70
N PHE A 6 -17.01 60.47 9.31
CA PHE A 6 -15.74 59.73 9.35
C PHE A 6 -15.47 59.18 7.95
N LYS A 7 -14.55 59.82 7.21
CA LYS A 7 -14.22 59.47 5.83
C LYS A 7 -13.07 58.45 5.80
N ARG A 8 -13.43 57.26 5.27
CA ARG A 8 -12.59 56.29 4.54
C ARG A 8 -11.62 55.46 5.40
N ALA A 9 -12.14 54.33 5.85
CA ALA A 9 -11.35 53.17 6.26
C ALA A 9 -10.39 52.77 5.13
N ALA A 10 -9.11 52.63 5.47
CA ALA A 10 -8.11 52.04 4.60
C ALA A 10 -8.44 50.55 4.41
N LEU A 11 -8.96 50.19 3.24
CA LEU A 11 -9.07 48.81 2.81
C LEU A 11 -7.68 48.34 2.36
N VAL A 12 -6.90 47.83 3.32
CA VAL A 12 -5.77 46.96 3.01
C VAL A 12 -6.38 45.60 2.66
N ALA A 13 -6.62 45.35 1.37
CA ALA A 13 -6.97 44.02 0.89
C ALA A 13 -5.70 43.14 0.95
N LEU A 14 -5.47 42.53 2.10
CA LEU A 14 -4.50 41.45 2.24
C LEU A 14 -5.09 40.22 1.53
N VAL A 15 -4.77 40.05 0.25
CA VAL A 15 -5.06 38.81 -0.48
C VAL A 15 -4.12 37.75 0.09
N LEU A 16 -4.59 37.03 1.10
CA LEU A 16 -3.93 35.85 1.63
C LEU A 16 -4.02 34.77 0.54
N THR A 17 -2.97 34.63 -0.27
CA THR A 17 -2.81 33.49 -1.18
C THR A 17 -2.74 32.22 -0.32
N LEU A 18 -3.88 31.54 -0.20
CA LEU A 18 -3.93 30.16 0.27
C LEU A 18 -3.18 29.33 -0.77
N ALA A 19 -1.92 29.01 -0.47
CA ALA A 19 -1.23 27.93 -1.15
C ALA A 19 -1.99 26.65 -0.79
N VAL A 20 -2.85 26.20 -1.71
CA VAL A 20 -3.43 24.86 -1.66
C VAL A 20 -2.26 23.90 -1.77
N PRO A 21 -1.94 23.09 -0.74
CA PRO A 21 -0.94 22.05 -0.93
C PRO A 21 -1.49 21.14 -2.03
N ALA A 22 -0.67 20.88 -3.04
CA ALA A 22 -0.96 19.79 -3.96
C ALA A 22 -1.08 18.53 -3.09
N LEU A 23 -2.29 18.01 -2.97
CA LEU A 23 -2.48 16.62 -2.57
C LEU A 23 -1.72 15.84 -3.64
N ALA A 24 -0.56 15.30 -3.28
CA ALA A 24 0.06 14.32 -4.13
C ALA A 24 -0.99 13.21 -4.30
N ASP A 25 -1.40 12.95 -5.55
CA ASP A 25 -1.98 11.67 -5.91
C ASP A 25 -0.91 10.63 -5.56
N GLU A 26 -0.93 10.13 -4.32
CA GLU A 26 -0.31 8.85 -4.00
C GLU A 26 -1.06 7.88 -4.91
N ALA A 27 -0.38 7.42 -5.97
CA ALA A 27 -0.97 6.44 -6.86
C ALA A 27 -1.53 5.31 -5.99
N GLU A 28 -2.85 5.10 -6.04
CA GLU A 28 -3.49 4.08 -5.22
C GLU A 28 -2.82 2.75 -5.57
N ASN A 29 -2.18 2.12 -4.58
CA ASN A 29 -1.58 0.82 -4.77
C ASN A 29 -2.72 -0.20 -4.91
N GLU A 30 -2.94 -0.67 -6.14
CA GLU A 30 -3.99 -1.63 -6.47
C GLU A 30 -3.93 -2.90 -5.62
N TRP A 31 -2.72 -3.25 -5.15
CA TRP A 31 -2.44 -4.46 -4.39
C TRP A 31 -2.30 -4.25 -2.89
N ASP A 32 -2.71 -3.09 -2.34
CA ASP A 32 -2.67 -2.83 -0.89
C ASP A 32 -3.33 -3.99 -0.10
N PRO A 33 -2.68 -4.52 0.97
CA PRO A 33 -1.53 -3.96 1.69
C PRO A 33 -0.14 -4.43 1.23
N LEU A 34 -0.02 -5.11 0.09
CA LEU A 34 1.26 -5.58 -0.43
C LEU A 34 2.11 -4.40 -0.93
N PRO A 35 3.41 -4.29 -0.61
CA PRO A 35 4.29 -3.28 -1.22
C PRO A 35 4.25 -3.34 -2.76
N PRO A 36 4.32 -2.21 -3.49
CA PRO A 36 4.36 -2.26 -4.94
C PRO A 36 5.64 -2.96 -5.43
N GLY A 37 5.52 -3.87 -6.40
CA GLY A 37 6.65 -4.59 -6.99
C GLY A 37 6.22 -5.65 -8.00
N ASP A 38 7.17 -6.15 -8.78
CA ASP A 38 6.95 -7.28 -9.71
C ASP A 38 6.56 -8.53 -8.90
N GLY A 39 5.45 -9.19 -9.25
CA GLY A 39 4.91 -10.33 -8.49
C GLY A 39 3.87 -9.97 -7.43
N ALA A 40 3.54 -8.68 -7.24
CA ALA A 40 2.52 -8.25 -6.27
C ALA A 40 1.11 -8.71 -6.65
N GLU A 41 0.77 -8.72 -7.95
CA GLU A 41 -0.54 -9.15 -8.45
C GLU A 41 -0.76 -10.64 -8.22
N GLU A 42 0.22 -11.46 -8.62
CA GLU A 42 0.24 -12.91 -8.41
C GLU A 42 0.13 -13.25 -6.92
N THR A 43 0.92 -12.56 -6.09
CA THR A 43 0.88 -12.72 -4.63
C THR A 43 -0.48 -12.30 -4.04
N TYR A 44 -1.07 -11.21 -4.55
CA TYR A 44 -2.38 -10.74 -4.09
C TYR A 44 -3.44 -11.82 -4.30
N TYR A 45 -3.54 -12.37 -5.52
CA TYR A 45 -4.55 -13.37 -5.83
C TYR A 45 -4.31 -14.71 -5.11
N ALA A 46 -3.06 -15.19 -5.05
CA ALA A 46 -2.73 -16.44 -4.37
C ALA A 46 -2.94 -16.36 -2.86
N CYS A 47 -2.44 -15.29 -2.21
CA CYS A 47 -2.38 -15.22 -0.75
C CYS A 47 -3.63 -14.58 -0.11
N ASN A 48 -4.54 -13.98 -0.89
CA ASN A 48 -5.79 -13.42 -0.37
C ASN A 48 -6.99 -14.37 -0.44
N ALA A 49 -6.84 -15.53 -1.07
CA ALA A 49 -7.93 -16.50 -1.26
C ALA A 49 -8.52 -17.04 0.06
N CYS A 50 -7.68 -17.21 1.10
CA CYS A 50 -8.09 -17.87 2.35
C CYS A 50 -8.05 -16.97 3.60
N HIS A 51 -7.22 -15.92 3.60
CA HIS A 51 -7.04 -15.03 4.75
C HIS A 51 -6.59 -13.62 4.34
N SER A 52 -6.52 -12.71 5.31
CA SER A 52 -6.04 -11.34 5.08
C SER A 52 -4.57 -11.31 4.67
N LEU A 53 -4.25 -10.49 3.67
CA LEU A 53 -2.87 -10.18 3.28
C LEU A 53 -2.06 -9.51 4.39
N ARG A 54 -2.72 -8.95 5.43
CA ARG A 54 -2.01 -8.44 6.61
C ARG A 54 -1.23 -9.53 7.34
N THR A 55 -1.73 -10.78 7.34
CA THR A 55 -1.00 -11.91 7.92
C THR A 55 0.30 -12.17 7.15
N VAL A 56 0.26 -12.03 5.83
CA VAL A 56 1.42 -12.18 4.94
C VAL A 56 2.42 -11.06 5.19
N THR A 57 1.98 -9.80 5.18
CA THR A 57 2.88 -8.65 5.35
C THR A 57 3.49 -8.54 6.75
N ASN A 58 2.95 -9.25 7.74
CA ASN A 58 3.55 -9.37 9.08
C ASN A 58 4.60 -10.50 9.19
N GLY A 59 4.82 -11.30 8.14
CA GLY A 59 5.67 -12.49 8.18
C GLY A 59 7.16 -12.18 8.33
N GLY A 60 7.72 -11.39 7.41
CA GLY A 60 9.13 -10.99 7.43
C GLY A 60 10.10 -12.18 7.38
N TYR A 61 9.80 -13.19 6.57
CA TYR A 61 10.52 -14.46 6.54
C TYR A 61 11.56 -14.52 5.43
N SER A 62 12.60 -15.35 5.60
CA SER A 62 13.53 -15.62 4.50
C SER A 62 12.82 -16.35 3.36
N ARG A 63 13.41 -16.36 2.17
CA ARG A 63 12.86 -17.08 1.01
C ARG A 63 12.59 -18.55 1.35
N GLU A 64 13.55 -19.22 1.99
CA GLU A 64 13.43 -20.64 2.34
C GLU A 64 12.24 -20.88 3.30
N VAL A 65 12.04 -19.98 4.25
CA VAL A 65 10.90 -20.10 5.19
C VAL A 65 9.58 -19.81 4.48
N TRP A 66 9.53 -18.87 3.54
CA TRP A 66 8.35 -18.66 2.70
C TRP A 66 8.02 -19.89 1.85
N ASP A 67 9.05 -20.54 1.29
CA ASP A 67 8.92 -21.76 0.50
C ASP A 67 8.32 -22.91 1.33
N ASP A 68 8.88 -23.15 2.51
CA ASP A 68 8.36 -24.14 3.47
C ASP A 68 6.91 -23.84 3.90
N LEU A 69 6.56 -22.56 4.06
CA LEU A 69 5.21 -22.14 4.42
C LEU A 69 4.22 -22.38 3.29
N LEU A 70 4.60 -22.16 2.02
CA LEU A 70 3.74 -22.46 0.88
C LEU A 70 3.49 -23.97 0.77
N ASP A 71 4.53 -24.80 0.96
CA ASP A 71 4.36 -26.26 1.01
C ASP A 71 3.39 -26.65 2.14
N TRP A 72 3.58 -26.10 3.35
CA TRP A 72 2.66 -26.35 4.46
C TRP A 72 1.23 -25.89 4.18
N MET A 73 1.03 -24.76 3.49
CA MET A 73 -0.31 -24.28 3.12
C MET A 73 -1.00 -25.23 2.15
N VAL A 74 -0.26 -25.79 1.19
CA VAL A 74 -0.79 -26.78 0.25
C VAL A 74 -1.12 -28.08 0.98
N GLU A 75 -0.16 -28.62 1.74
CA GLU A 75 -0.26 -29.94 2.36
C GLU A 75 -1.29 -30.01 3.49
N GLU A 76 -1.32 -28.98 4.35
CA GLU A 76 -2.07 -29.02 5.62
C GLU A 76 -3.28 -28.08 5.64
N GLN A 77 -3.25 -26.99 4.85
CA GLN A 77 -4.28 -25.95 4.89
C GLN A 77 -5.21 -25.97 3.67
N GLY A 78 -4.90 -26.79 2.67
CA GLY A 78 -5.72 -26.99 1.47
C GLY A 78 -5.61 -25.85 0.45
N MET A 79 -4.49 -25.13 0.44
CA MET A 79 -4.17 -24.22 -0.66
C MET A 79 -3.99 -25.02 -1.96
N GLU A 80 -4.47 -24.49 -3.08
CA GLU A 80 -4.21 -25.10 -4.38
C GLU A 80 -2.72 -24.99 -4.72
N GLU A 81 -2.15 -26.05 -5.30
CA GLU A 81 -0.76 -26.05 -5.70
C GLU A 81 -0.54 -25.04 -6.84
N LEU A 82 0.43 -24.15 -6.64
CA LEU A 82 0.79 -23.12 -7.60
C LEU A 82 1.58 -23.73 -8.75
N GLU A 83 1.40 -23.20 -9.96
CA GLU A 83 2.25 -23.58 -11.08
C GLU A 83 3.71 -23.16 -10.81
N PRO A 84 4.73 -23.90 -11.31
CA PRO A 84 6.13 -23.66 -10.95
C PRO A 84 6.61 -22.22 -11.17
N ASP A 85 6.26 -21.62 -12.30
CA ASP A 85 6.67 -20.25 -12.66
C ASP A 85 5.96 -19.20 -11.77
N GLU A 86 4.70 -19.46 -11.39
CA GLU A 86 3.94 -18.61 -10.46
C GLU A 86 4.51 -18.69 -9.05
N ARG A 87 4.86 -19.89 -8.57
CA ARG A 87 5.53 -20.09 -7.28
C ARG A 87 6.85 -19.34 -7.20
N GLU A 88 7.69 -19.42 -8.25
CA GLU A 88 8.96 -18.68 -8.30
C GLU A 88 8.73 -17.17 -8.20
N THR A 89 7.75 -16.65 -8.95
CA THR A 89 7.38 -15.22 -8.94
C THR A 89 6.92 -14.76 -7.56
N ILE A 90 6.05 -15.53 -6.90
CA ILE A 90 5.56 -15.23 -5.55
C ILE A 90 6.70 -15.27 -4.53
N LEU A 91 7.58 -16.27 -4.61
CA LEU A 91 8.72 -16.37 -3.69
C LEU A 91 9.72 -15.22 -3.87
N ASP A 92 9.99 -14.81 -5.11
CA ASP A 92 10.82 -13.65 -5.42
C ASP A 92 10.23 -12.40 -4.75
N TYR A 93 8.96 -12.14 -5.02
CA TYR A 93 8.25 -11.01 -4.46
C TYR A 93 8.22 -11.02 -2.92
N LEU A 94 7.84 -12.14 -2.30
CA LEU A 94 7.75 -12.29 -0.85
C LEU A 94 9.11 -12.09 -0.18
N SER A 95 10.18 -12.64 -0.75
CA SER A 95 11.51 -12.53 -0.18
C SER A 95 12.13 -11.14 -0.34
N GLU A 96 11.85 -10.44 -1.45
CA GLU A 96 12.36 -9.09 -1.71
C GLU A 96 11.59 -8.02 -0.92
N ASN A 97 10.27 -8.17 -0.79
CA ASN A 97 9.40 -7.13 -0.24
C ASN A 97 8.91 -7.43 1.18
N ILE A 98 8.92 -8.70 1.60
CA ILE A 98 8.43 -9.19 2.90
C ILE A 98 9.46 -10.15 3.52
N GLY A 99 10.74 -9.84 3.31
CA GLY A 99 11.89 -10.52 3.89
C GLY A 99 12.20 -10.09 5.34
N PRO A 100 13.21 -10.69 5.98
CA PRO A 100 13.72 -10.23 7.27
C PRO A 100 14.42 -8.86 7.12
N ASP A 101 14.32 -8.01 8.15
CA ASP A 101 15.03 -6.71 8.24
C ASP A 101 16.56 -6.83 8.20
#